data_AF-A0A3B8NF83-F1
#
_entry.id   AF-A0A3B8NF83-F1
#
_cell.length_a   1.000
_cell.length_b   1.000
_cell.length_c   1.000
_cell.angle_alpha   90.00
_cell.angle_beta   90.00
_cell.angle_gamma   90.00
#
_symmetry.space_group_name_H-M   'P 1'
#
loop_
_entity.id
_entity.type
_entity.pdbx_description
1 polymer ?
#
loop_
_entity_poly.entity_id
_entity_poly.type
_entity_poly.pdbx_seq_one_letter_code
_entity_poly.pdbx_strand_id
1 'polypeptide(L)'
;MGKRQNRLSHVLAYMAYRLAEKALTIPPMWFCYRTGQLIGIICYYLLKRYRSLAENNARIAFGNTKSDPEIKRLVKEHFLTVGANFVCSAKLTTVSPNKLNNYIEYEGKELLQENAEKGIPIIYLVCHMSAWELLAQIESPANDVKQSTLYQALSNPYIDAHVLRKRKRTGLKAFDRKDGFNGPMAHLRTGGSLGILVDQNAGYRGVWCPLFGKLASTSNLAPLMAARSGATMFPYFVITAGPAKWKIIISEPLEVSPGETIEMTTARMNLEVEKMISRSPKDWFWVHNRWKTPKTRFLIEKYRRGFCLPPKMKIEDLQSFNILIIAPRSNDHCKISLPTVRIIAKGRPDAKITILGNDSKVWENVPEVQKCIERPNIAKPQNANADPIGNHNFDVAILFDSSQEAALEAKRGGIPHIVGYSNNENSRFIDHQITQENSPEEPAYYNRIAESIGSKMP
;
A
#
# COMPACT_ATOMS: atom_id res chain seq x y z
N MET A 1 -19.06 18.30 -11.60
CA MET A 1 -19.60 18.17 -12.98
C MET A 1 -18.89 17.02 -13.69
N GLY A 2 -19.48 15.82 -13.71
CA GLY A 2 -18.90 14.67 -14.39
C GLY A 2 -19.11 14.77 -15.90
N LYS A 3 -18.05 14.60 -16.69
CA LYS A 3 -18.14 14.50 -18.16
C LYS A 3 -19.20 13.45 -18.51
N ARG A 4 -20.29 13.88 -19.16
CA ARG A 4 -21.33 13.02 -19.72
C ARG A 4 -20.64 12.18 -20.81
N GLN A 5 -20.08 11.03 -20.44
CA GLN A 5 -19.54 10.10 -21.42
C GLN A 5 -20.68 9.72 -22.37
N ASN A 6 -20.40 9.77 -23.66
CA ASN A 6 -21.42 9.59 -24.69
C ASN A 6 -22.01 8.17 -24.56
N ARG A 7 -23.34 8.04 -24.48
CA ARG A 7 -24.05 6.75 -24.39
C ARG A 7 -23.57 5.76 -25.46
N LEU A 8 -23.30 6.25 -26.67
CA LEU A 8 -22.74 5.45 -27.76
C LEU A 8 -21.37 4.85 -27.40
N SER A 9 -20.48 5.63 -26.79
CA SER A 9 -19.17 5.15 -26.36
C SER A 9 -19.27 4.05 -25.31
N HIS A 10 -20.23 4.14 -24.39
CA HIS A 10 -20.50 3.10 -23.41
C HIS A 10 -21.05 1.82 -24.05
N VAL A 11 -21.95 1.94 -25.02
CA VAL A 11 -22.49 0.78 -25.75
C VAL A 11 -21.41 0.11 -26.59
N LEU A 12 -20.61 0.88 -27.35
CA LEU A 12 -19.49 0.34 -28.13
C LEU A 12 -18.48 -0.39 -27.24
N ALA A 13 -18.09 0.22 -26.12
CA ALA A 13 -17.20 -0.42 -25.14
C ALA A 13 -17.81 -1.69 -24.54
N TYR A 14 -19.11 -1.70 -24.29
CA TYR A 14 -19.82 -2.90 -23.83
C TYR A 14 -19.84 -4.01 -24.89
N MET A 15 -20.09 -3.68 -26.16
CA MET A 15 -20.03 -4.66 -27.26
C MET A 15 -18.62 -5.24 -27.41
N ALA A 16 -17.58 -4.40 -27.35
CA ALA A 16 -16.19 -4.85 -27.37
C ALA A 16 -15.88 -5.77 -26.18
N TYR A 17 -16.34 -5.41 -24.97
CA TYR A 17 -16.22 -6.26 -23.78
C TYR A 17 -16.89 -7.63 -23.98
N ARG A 18 -18.12 -7.66 -24.52
CA ARG A 18 -18.86 -8.89 -24.79
C ARG A 18 -18.21 -9.76 -25.85
N LEU A 19 -17.66 -9.16 -26.90
CA LEU A 19 -16.91 -9.87 -27.93
C LEU A 19 -15.64 -10.49 -27.35
N ALA A 20 -14.87 -9.74 -26.56
CA ALA A 20 -13.69 -10.25 -25.87
C ALA A 20 -14.02 -11.39 -24.90
N GLU A 21 -15.09 -11.24 -24.11
CA GLU A 21 -15.58 -12.29 -23.22
C GLU A 21 -15.98 -13.56 -23.99
N LYS A 22 -16.66 -13.41 -25.15
CA LYS A 22 -17.02 -14.56 -25.99
C LYS A 22 -15.78 -15.21 -26.60
N ALA A 23 -14.81 -14.44 -27.10
CA ALA A 23 -13.55 -14.97 -27.61
C ALA A 23 -12.78 -15.77 -26.56
N LEU A 24 -12.78 -15.30 -25.30
CA LEU A 24 -12.17 -16.01 -24.18
C LEU A 24 -12.84 -17.36 -23.91
N THR A 25 -14.05 -17.65 -24.40
CA THR A 25 -14.68 -18.97 -24.18
C THR A 25 -14.00 -20.11 -24.94
N ILE A 26 -13.28 -19.81 -26.03
CA ILE A 26 -12.66 -20.79 -26.95
C ILE A 26 -11.39 -21.45 -26.38
N PRO A 27 -10.34 -20.71 -25.95
CA PRO A 27 -9.08 -21.33 -25.55
C PRO A 27 -9.19 -22.12 -24.23
N PRO A 28 -8.45 -23.22 -24.05
CA PRO A 28 -8.37 -23.92 -22.78
C PRO A 28 -7.65 -23.07 -21.71
N MET A 29 -7.93 -23.32 -20.43
CA MET A 29 -7.39 -22.50 -19.32
C MET A 29 -5.85 -22.46 -19.28
N TRP A 30 -5.18 -23.58 -19.59
CA TRP A 30 -3.72 -23.62 -19.64
C TRP A 30 -3.13 -22.68 -20.71
N PHE A 31 -3.82 -22.52 -21.84
CA PHE A 31 -3.39 -21.62 -22.91
C PHE A 31 -3.52 -20.17 -22.49
N CYS A 32 -4.63 -19.82 -21.82
CA CYS A 32 -4.80 -18.52 -21.18
C CYS A 32 -3.69 -18.23 -20.17
N TYR A 33 -3.35 -19.22 -19.34
CA TYR A 33 -2.28 -19.10 -18.35
C TYR A 33 -0.92 -18.82 -19.01
N ARG A 34 -0.52 -19.59 -20.02
CA ARG A 34 0.75 -19.40 -20.75
C ARG A 34 0.80 -18.07 -21.50
N THR A 35 -0.32 -17.68 -22.13
CA THR A 35 -0.44 -16.38 -22.81
C THR A 35 -0.27 -15.23 -21.80
N GLY A 36 -0.92 -15.34 -20.64
CA GLY A 36 -0.76 -14.36 -19.57
C GLY A 36 0.66 -14.31 -18.99
N GLN A 37 1.36 -15.44 -18.88
CA GLN A 37 2.79 -15.47 -18.52
C GLN A 37 3.64 -14.69 -19.53
N LEU A 38 3.41 -14.89 -20.83
CA LEU A 38 4.11 -14.16 -21.89
C LEU A 38 3.85 -12.65 -21.80
N ILE A 39 2.59 -12.24 -21.63
CA ILE A 39 2.22 -10.84 -21.41
C ILE A 39 2.93 -10.29 -20.16
N GLY A 40 2.96 -11.07 -19.08
CA GLY A 40 3.65 -10.73 -17.84
C GLY A 40 5.15 -10.45 -18.05
N ILE A 41 5.85 -11.32 -18.80
CA ILE A 41 7.26 -11.12 -19.16
C ILE A 41 7.44 -9.84 -19.98
N ILE A 42 6.60 -9.62 -20.99
CA ILE A 42 6.66 -8.42 -21.83
C ILE A 42 6.50 -7.17 -20.95
N CYS A 43 5.51 -7.16 -20.06
CA CYS A 43 5.29 -6.09 -19.09
C CYS A 43 6.48 -5.89 -18.16
N TYR A 44 7.14 -6.96 -17.69
CA TYR A 44 8.33 -6.86 -16.84
C TYR A 44 9.47 -6.06 -17.51
N TYR A 45 9.69 -6.27 -18.81
CA TYR A 45 10.75 -5.57 -19.55
C TYR A 45 10.34 -4.16 -20.02
N LEU A 46 9.08 -3.95 -20.39
CA LEU A 46 8.58 -2.66 -20.89
C LEU A 46 8.23 -1.67 -19.77
N LEU A 47 7.62 -2.15 -18.68
CA LEU A 47 7.07 -1.32 -17.61
C LEU A 47 8.07 -1.11 -16.47
N LYS A 48 9.25 -0.55 -16.79
CA LYS A 48 10.37 -0.35 -15.86
C LYS A 48 9.96 0.31 -14.54
N ARG A 49 9.06 1.31 -14.57
CA ARG A 49 8.55 1.99 -13.36
C ARG A 49 7.83 1.03 -12.40
N TYR A 50 6.96 0.16 -12.93
CA TYR A 50 6.22 -0.80 -12.11
C TYR A 50 7.13 -1.92 -11.61
N ARG A 51 8.12 -2.33 -12.41
CA ARG A 51 9.16 -3.27 -11.97
C ARG A 51 9.95 -2.70 -10.79
N SER A 52 10.48 -1.49 -10.90
CA SER A 52 11.22 -0.84 -9.82
C SER A 52 10.37 -0.63 -8.57
N LEU A 53 9.08 -0.30 -8.71
CA LEU A 53 8.15 -0.23 -7.58
C LEU A 53 7.99 -1.59 -6.89
N ALA A 54 7.79 -2.66 -7.68
CA ALA A 54 7.66 -4.00 -7.14
C ALA A 54 8.95 -4.48 -6.44
N GLU A 55 10.13 -4.18 -7.00
CA GLU A 55 11.43 -4.46 -6.37
C GLU A 55 11.60 -3.71 -5.05
N ASN A 56 11.23 -2.43 -4.98
CA ASN A 56 11.30 -1.64 -3.75
C ASN A 56 10.34 -2.18 -2.68
N ASN A 57 9.11 -2.50 -3.05
CA ASN A 57 8.14 -3.09 -2.15
C ASN A 57 8.61 -4.46 -1.63
N ALA A 58 9.13 -5.32 -2.51
CA ALA A 58 9.65 -6.64 -2.14
C ALA A 58 10.91 -6.52 -1.26
N ARG A 59 11.75 -5.51 -1.48
CA ARG A 59 12.91 -5.20 -0.63
C ARG A 59 12.49 -4.74 0.77
N ILE A 60 11.44 -3.93 0.89
CA ILE A 60 10.87 -3.59 2.21
C ILE A 60 10.39 -4.88 2.88
N ALA A 61 9.66 -5.74 2.18
CA ALA A 61 9.09 -6.94 2.79
C ALA A 61 10.13 -8.01 3.17
N PHE A 62 11.12 -8.24 2.31
CA PHE A 62 12.01 -9.40 2.40
C PHE A 62 13.49 -9.07 2.36
N GLY A 63 13.91 -7.80 2.31
CA GLY A 63 15.32 -7.42 2.20
C GLY A 63 16.20 -7.91 3.35
N ASN A 64 15.62 -8.17 4.52
CA ASN A 64 16.33 -8.76 5.66
C ASN A 64 16.51 -10.29 5.56
N THR A 65 15.79 -10.96 4.65
CA THR A 65 15.80 -12.43 4.50
C THR A 65 16.16 -12.91 3.10
N LYS A 66 16.26 -12.00 2.12
CA LYS A 66 16.54 -12.29 0.71
C LYS A 66 17.52 -11.29 0.16
N SER A 67 18.46 -11.80 -0.63
CA SER A 67 19.41 -11.01 -1.40
C SER A 67 18.75 -10.30 -2.59
N ASP A 68 19.41 -9.28 -3.12
CA ASP A 68 18.97 -8.52 -4.30
C ASP A 68 18.63 -9.40 -5.52
N PRO A 69 19.45 -10.41 -5.90
CA PRO A 69 19.10 -11.32 -6.98
C PRO A 69 17.81 -12.11 -6.70
N GLU A 70 17.59 -12.55 -5.46
CA GLU A 70 16.38 -13.26 -5.06
C GLU A 70 15.14 -12.36 -5.11
N ILE A 71 15.26 -11.10 -4.69
CA ILE A 71 14.20 -10.09 -4.83
C ILE A 71 13.86 -9.88 -6.31
N LYS A 72 14.86 -9.72 -7.18
CA LYS A 72 14.62 -9.56 -8.62
C LYS A 72 13.96 -10.79 -9.24
N ARG A 73 14.35 -11.99 -8.83
CA ARG A 73 13.72 -13.25 -9.25
C ARG A 73 12.25 -13.31 -8.80
N LEU A 74 11.98 -13.00 -7.52
CA LEU A 74 10.63 -12.93 -6.97
C LEU A 74 9.75 -11.95 -7.77
N VAL A 75 10.27 -10.76 -8.09
CA VAL A 75 9.50 -9.78 -8.88
C VAL A 75 9.26 -10.29 -10.29
N LYS A 76 10.23 -10.93 -10.94
CA LYS A 76 10.01 -11.53 -12.27
C LYS A 76 8.93 -12.63 -12.23
N GLU A 77 8.96 -13.49 -11.21
CA GLU A 77 7.92 -14.49 -10.97
C GLU A 77 6.55 -13.86 -10.69
N HIS A 78 6.52 -12.74 -9.96
CA HIS A 78 5.30 -11.98 -9.75
C HIS A 78 4.72 -11.48 -11.07
N PHE A 79 5.51 -10.88 -11.96
CA PHE A 79 5.04 -10.39 -13.26
C PHE A 79 4.48 -11.52 -14.15
N LEU A 80 5.15 -12.66 -14.17
CA LEU A 80 4.65 -13.89 -14.80
C LEU A 80 3.29 -14.31 -14.23
N THR A 81 3.21 -14.36 -12.90
CA THR A 81 2.05 -14.87 -12.17
C THR A 81 0.85 -13.93 -12.26
N VAL A 82 1.05 -12.62 -12.09
CA VAL A 82 -0.01 -11.61 -12.21
C VAL A 82 -0.54 -11.53 -13.65
N GLY A 83 0.32 -11.65 -14.66
CA GLY A 83 -0.10 -11.71 -16.06
C GLY A 83 -0.94 -12.95 -16.34
N ALA A 84 -0.48 -14.13 -15.89
CA ALA A 84 -1.24 -15.38 -16.00
C ALA A 84 -2.60 -15.29 -15.31
N ASN A 85 -2.62 -14.83 -14.05
CA ASN A 85 -3.84 -14.71 -13.26
C ASN A 85 -4.80 -13.67 -13.82
N PHE A 86 -4.32 -12.55 -14.38
CA PHE A 86 -5.20 -11.57 -15.02
C PHE A 86 -5.98 -12.16 -16.19
N VAL A 87 -5.30 -12.86 -17.11
CA VAL A 87 -5.96 -13.51 -18.26
C VAL A 87 -6.86 -14.65 -17.80
N CYS A 88 -6.40 -15.46 -16.85
CA CYS A 88 -7.20 -16.54 -16.28
C CYS A 88 -8.44 -16.02 -15.54
N SER A 89 -8.36 -14.94 -14.75
CA SER A 89 -9.49 -14.33 -14.07
C SER A 89 -10.56 -13.87 -15.07
N ALA A 90 -10.16 -13.28 -16.20
CA ALA A 90 -11.10 -12.94 -17.27
C ALA A 90 -11.78 -14.20 -17.85
N LYS A 91 -11.00 -15.26 -18.14
CA LYS A 91 -11.52 -16.55 -18.61
C LYS A 91 -12.47 -17.20 -17.59
N LEU A 92 -12.13 -17.18 -16.31
CA LEU A 92 -12.90 -17.78 -15.22
C LEU A 92 -14.34 -17.24 -15.16
N THR A 93 -14.54 -15.96 -15.51
CA THR A 93 -15.90 -15.40 -15.59
C THR A 93 -16.80 -16.11 -16.60
N THR A 94 -16.22 -16.79 -17.59
CA THR A 94 -16.94 -17.52 -18.64
C THR A 94 -17.20 -18.98 -18.27
N VAL A 95 -16.53 -19.48 -17.24
CA VAL A 95 -16.64 -20.86 -16.76
C VAL A 95 -17.90 -21.00 -15.89
N SER A 96 -18.63 -22.10 -16.03
CA SER A 96 -19.77 -22.40 -15.17
C SER A 96 -19.31 -22.74 -13.74
N PRO A 97 -20.06 -22.38 -12.68
CA PRO A 97 -19.70 -22.69 -11.30
C PRO A 97 -19.28 -24.15 -11.07
N ASN A 98 -20.04 -25.13 -11.60
CA ASN A 98 -19.72 -26.56 -11.46
C ASN A 98 -18.35 -26.96 -12.03
N LYS A 99 -17.83 -26.23 -13.02
CA LYS A 99 -16.51 -26.49 -13.63
C LYS A 99 -15.39 -25.72 -12.94
N LEU A 100 -15.68 -24.73 -12.09
CA LEU A 100 -14.67 -23.99 -11.35
C LEU A 100 -13.94 -24.88 -10.35
N ASN A 101 -14.64 -25.86 -9.76
CA ASN A 101 -14.06 -26.84 -8.84
C ASN A 101 -12.92 -27.66 -9.46
N ASN A 102 -12.87 -27.78 -10.79
CA ASN A 102 -11.74 -28.44 -11.47
C ASN A 102 -10.44 -27.65 -11.40
N TYR A 103 -10.48 -26.38 -10.99
CA TYR A 103 -9.32 -25.49 -10.92
C TYR A 103 -8.98 -25.04 -9.51
N ILE A 104 -9.83 -25.33 -8.52
CA ILE A 104 -9.76 -24.76 -7.18
C ILE A 104 -9.68 -25.87 -6.15
N GLU A 105 -8.73 -25.72 -5.23
CA GLU A 105 -8.65 -26.49 -4.00
C GLU A 105 -8.90 -25.57 -2.79
N TYR A 106 -9.36 -26.16 -1.68
CA TYR A 106 -9.57 -25.45 -0.42
C TYR A 106 -8.64 -26.01 0.67
N GLU A 107 -8.19 -25.13 1.55
CA GLU A 107 -7.43 -25.44 2.77
C GLU A 107 -8.02 -24.62 3.91
N GLY A 108 -8.39 -25.26 5.03
CA GLY A 108 -8.93 -24.58 6.22
C GLY A 108 -10.44 -24.28 6.17
N LYS A 109 -11.22 -24.91 5.29
CA LYS A 109 -12.68 -24.65 5.16
C LYS A 109 -13.43 -25.01 6.45
N GLU A 110 -12.95 -26.04 7.14
CA GLU A 110 -13.42 -26.53 8.43
C GLU A 110 -13.43 -25.45 9.53
N LEU A 111 -12.53 -24.46 9.46
CA LEU A 111 -12.45 -23.35 10.42
C LEU A 111 -13.72 -22.47 10.43
N LEU A 112 -14.52 -22.53 9.37
CA LEU A 112 -15.75 -21.74 9.23
C LEU A 112 -17.00 -22.45 9.77
N GLN A 113 -16.89 -23.74 10.12
CA GLN A 113 -18.03 -24.58 10.46
C GLN A 113 -18.79 -24.06 11.67
N GLU A 114 -18.09 -23.71 12.75
CA GLU A 114 -18.72 -23.19 13.97
C GLU A 114 -19.50 -21.90 13.68
N ASN A 115 -18.89 -20.97 12.93
CA ASN A 115 -19.56 -19.73 12.55
C ASN A 115 -20.81 -19.98 11.71
N ALA A 116 -20.74 -20.92 10.77
CA ALA A 116 -21.88 -21.30 9.94
C ALA A 116 -23.02 -21.91 10.77
N GLU A 117 -22.72 -22.87 11.64
CA GLU A 117 -23.70 -23.58 12.46
C GLU A 117 -24.37 -22.66 13.51
N LYS A 118 -23.58 -21.78 14.14
CA LYS A 118 -24.06 -20.86 15.18
C LYS A 118 -24.62 -19.55 14.62
N GLY A 119 -24.57 -19.34 13.31
CA GLY A 119 -25.00 -18.08 12.66
C GLY A 119 -24.14 -16.87 13.06
N ILE A 120 -22.89 -17.09 13.48
CA ILE A 120 -21.96 -16.01 13.83
C ILE A 120 -21.43 -15.42 12.51
N PRO A 121 -21.60 -14.11 12.26
CA PRO A 121 -21.20 -13.53 11.00
C PRO A 121 -19.70 -13.61 10.74
N ILE A 122 -19.35 -13.62 9.46
CA ILE A 122 -17.96 -13.85 9.00
C ILE A 122 -17.48 -12.63 8.23
N ILE A 123 -16.29 -12.13 8.54
CA ILE A 123 -15.58 -11.16 7.70
C ILE A 123 -14.37 -11.84 7.10
N TYR A 124 -14.33 -11.92 5.77
CA TYR A 124 -13.16 -12.42 5.06
C TYR A 124 -12.17 -11.28 4.82
N LEU A 125 -10.98 -11.41 5.38
CA LEU A 125 -9.85 -10.52 5.17
C LEU A 125 -9.14 -10.94 3.88
N VAL A 126 -9.39 -10.22 2.81
CA VAL A 126 -8.89 -10.56 1.47
C VAL A 126 -7.69 -9.67 1.12
N CYS A 127 -6.71 -10.26 0.44
CA CYS A 127 -5.61 -9.53 -0.19
C CYS A 127 -5.71 -9.62 -1.71
N HIS A 128 -5.12 -8.65 -2.42
CA HIS A 128 -4.95 -8.71 -3.87
C HIS A 128 -3.86 -9.73 -4.21
N MET A 129 -4.21 -11.01 -4.11
CA MET A 129 -3.32 -12.15 -4.31
C MET A 129 -3.85 -13.09 -5.40
N SER A 130 -2.96 -13.53 -6.28
CA SER A 130 -3.26 -14.51 -7.33
C SER A 130 -4.50 -14.12 -8.15
N ALA A 131 -5.40 -15.05 -8.44
CA ALA A 131 -6.68 -14.81 -9.11
C ALA A 131 -7.81 -14.46 -8.11
N TRP A 132 -7.61 -13.46 -7.23
CA TRP A 132 -8.58 -13.11 -6.16
C TRP A 132 -10.02 -12.84 -6.65
N GLU A 133 -10.20 -12.39 -7.90
CA GLU A 133 -11.53 -12.21 -8.52
C GLU A 133 -12.36 -13.50 -8.56
N LEU A 134 -11.70 -14.66 -8.42
CA LEU A 134 -12.34 -15.95 -8.28
C LEU A 134 -13.23 -16.02 -7.04
N LEU A 135 -12.85 -15.34 -5.96
CA LEU A 135 -13.60 -15.32 -4.69
C LEU A 135 -15.00 -14.71 -4.84
N ALA A 136 -15.21 -13.86 -5.85
CA ALA A 136 -16.50 -13.26 -6.17
C ALA A 136 -17.32 -14.08 -7.20
N GLN A 137 -16.81 -15.24 -7.62
CA GLN A 137 -17.42 -16.11 -8.64
C GLN A 137 -17.74 -17.51 -8.14
N ILE A 138 -17.38 -17.81 -6.90
CA ILE A 138 -17.67 -19.06 -6.22
C ILE A 138 -18.79 -18.87 -5.21
N GLU A 139 -19.31 -19.98 -4.73
CA GLU A 139 -20.20 -20.02 -3.58
C GLU A 139 -19.40 -19.85 -2.29
N SER A 140 -20.11 -19.55 -1.20
CA SER A 140 -19.51 -19.40 0.12
C SER A 140 -18.77 -20.67 0.52
N PRO A 141 -17.51 -20.57 1.02
CA PRO A 141 -16.87 -21.71 1.65
C PRO A 141 -17.48 -22.05 3.02
N ALA A 142 -18.27 -21.16 3.63
CA ALA A 142 -19.08 -21.49 4.80
C ALA A 142 -20.46 -21.98 4.33
N ASN A 143 -20.85 -23.18 4.74
CA ASN A 143 -22.14 -23.79 4.38
C ASN A 143 -23.30 -22.89 4.85
N ASP A 144 -24.34 -22.75 4.01
CA ASP A 144 -25.56 -21.96 4.29
C ASP A 144 -25.36 -20.47 4.64
N VAL A 145 -24.14 -19.95 4.52
CA VAL A 145 -23.84 -18.53 4.75
C VAL A 145 -23.98 -17.73 3.46
N LYS A 146 -24.81 -16.67 3.52
CA LYS A 146 -24.99 -15.74 2.39
C LYS A 146 -23.75 -14.87 2.20
N GLN A 147 -23.01 -15.09 1.11
CA GLN A 147 -21.80 -14.36 0.82
C GLN A 147 -22.07 -12.94 0.31
N SER A 148 -21.27 -11.99 0.77
CA SER A 148 -21.28 -10.62 0.25
C SER A 148 -19.89 -10.01 0.11
N THR A 149 -19.78 -8.91 -0.63
CA THR A 149 -18.53 -8.17 -0.81
C THR A 149 -18.77 -6.67 -0.95
N LEU A 150 -17.78 -5.88 -0.56
CA LEU A 150 -17.74 -4.45 -0.89
C LEU A 150 -17.27 -4.27 -2.33
N TYR A 151 -17.95 -3.40 -3.06
CA TYR A 151 -17.75 -3.17 -4.48
C TYR A 151 -17.62 -1.67 -4.79
N GLN A 152 -16.93 -1.35 -5.88
CA GLN A 152 -16.92 -0.02 -6.47
C GLN A 152 -17.49 -0.11 -7.89
N ALA A 153 -18.59 0.60 -8.15
CA ALA A 153 -19.21 0.63 -9.47
C ALA A 153 -18.23 1.01 -10.59
N LEU A 154 -18.30 0.27 -11.69
CA LEU A 154 -17.56 0.57 -12.92
C LEU A 154 -18.16 1.80 -13.60
N SER A 155 -17.31 2.58 -14.28
CA SER A 155 -17.74 3.82 -14.95
C SER A 155 -18.72 3.60 -16.09
N ASN A 156 -18.67 2.43 -16.75
CA ASN A 156 -19.60 2.05 -17.80
C ASN A 156 -20.76 1.23 -17.18
N PRO A 157 -22.00 1.78 -17.17
CA PRO A 157 -23.14 1.13 -16.51
C PRO A 157 -23.56 -0.19 -17.14
N TYR A 158 -23.32 -0.41 -18.44
CA TYR A 158 -23.66 -1.67 -19.11
C TYR A 158 -22.71 -2.80 -18.71
N ILE A 159 -21.41 -2.49 -18.62
CA ILE A 159 -20.40 -3.44 -18.13
C ILE A 159 -20.64 -3.73 -16.65
N ASP A 160 -20.90 -2.68 -15.85
CA ASP A 160 -21.22 -2.79 -14.41
C ASP A 160 -22.40 -3.75 -14.17
N ALA A 161 -23.53 -3.50 -14.83
CA ALA A 161 -24.73 -4.33 -14.70
C ALA A 161 -24.50 -5.78 -15.13
N HIS A 162 -23.67 -6.00 -16.15
CA HIS A 162 -23.31 -7.34 -16.61
C HIS A 162 -22.43 -8.09 -15.61
N VAL A 163 -21.41 -7.43 -15.05
CA VAL A 163 -20.53 -8.00 -14.02
C VAL A 163 -21.33 -8.35 -12.77
N LEU A 164 -22.21 -7.45 -12.30
CA LEU A 164 -23.09 -7.70 -11.16
C LEU A 164 -24.03 -8.88 -11.42
N ARG A 165 -24.61 -8.99 -12.61
CA ARG A 165 -25.47 -10.13 -12.99
C ARG A 165 -24.71 -11.45 -12.92
N LYS A 166 -23.45 -11.48 -13.38
CA LYS A 166 -22.61 -12.69 -13.29
C LYS A 166 -22.30 -13.07 -11.85
N ARG A 167 -21.88 -12.10 -11.02
CA ARG A 167 -21.57 -12.34 -9.60
C ARG A 167 -22.78 -12.84 -8.80
N LYS A 168 -23.99 -12.38 -9.14
CA LYS A 168 -25.23 -12.89 -8.52
C LYS A 168 -25.54 -14.36 -8.81
N ARG A 169 -24.92 -14.98 -9.82
CA ARG A 169 -25.17 -16.40 -10.18
C ARG A 169 -24.77 -17.37 -9.08
N THR A 170 -23.82 -17.00 -8.22
CA THR A 170 -23.41 -17.80 -7.05
C THR A 170 -24.03 -17.30 -5.74
N GLY A 171 -25.05 -16.46 -5.82
CA GLY A 171 -25.71 -15.88 -4.65
C GLY A 171 -24.96 -14.70 -4.00
N LEU A 172 -23.83 -14.25 -4.57
CA LEU A 172 -23.04 -13.14 -4.01
C LEU A 172 -23.84 -11.83 -4.00
N LYS A 173 -23.93 -11.20 -2.83
CA LYS A 173 -24.45 -9.85 -2.66
C LYS A 173 -23.32 -8.82 -2.74
N ALA A 174 -23.39 -7.89 -3.68
CA ALA A 174 -22.42 -6.80 -3.79
C ALA A 174 -23.00 -5.51 -3.20
N PHE A 175 -22.25 -4.85 -2.32
CA PHE A 175 -22.59 -3.55 -1.74
C PHE A 175 -21.69 -2.46 -2.32
N ASP A 176 -22.24 -1.42 -2.94
CA ASP A 176 -21.42 -0.29 -3.39
C ASP A 176 -20.93 0.49 -2.17
N ARG A 177 -19.63 0.76 -2.10
CA ARG A 177 -19.03 1.58 -1.05
C ARG A 177 -19.64 2.98 -0.95
N LYS A 178 -20.26 3.50 -2.03
CA LYS A 178 -20.92 4.82 -2.06
C LYS A 178 -22.21 4.85 -1.26
N ASP A 179 -22.87 3.70 -1.10
CA ASP A 179 -24.15 3.59 -0.38
C ASP A 179 -23.94 3.53 1.15
N GLY A 180 -22.68 3.64 1.59
CA GLY A 180 -22.29 3.56 3.00
C GLY A 180 -22.29 2.14 3.54
N PHE A 181 -22.20 2.02 4.86
CA PHE A 181 -21.96 0.73 5.54
C PHE A 181 -23.20 0.12 6.19
N ASN A 182 -24.36 0.78 6.12
CA ASN A 182 -25.60 0.29 6.74
C ASN A 182 -26.08 -1.03 6.13
N GLY A 183 -26.06 -1.15 4.80
CA GLY A 183 -26.43 -2.37 4.09
C GLY A 183 -25.53 -3.57 4.44
N PRO A 184 -24.20 -3.43 4.32
CA PRO A 184 -23.24 -4.45 4.78
C PRO A 184 -23.42 -4.83 6.26
N MET A 185 -23.61 -3.87 7.15
CA MET A 185 -23.83 -4.14 8.59
C MET A 185 -25.13 -4.90 8.86
N ALA A 186 -26.22 -4.54 8.18
CA ALA A 186 -27.49 -5.26 8.29
C ALA A 186 -27.35 -6.71 7.82
N HIS A 187 -26.58 -6.94 6.75
CA HIS A 187 -26.30 -8.29 6.24
C HIS A 187 -25.45 -9.13 7.19
N LEU A 188 -24.44 -8.54 7.82
CA LEU A 188 -23.67 -9.24 8.87
C LEU A 188 -24.58 -9.60 10.06
N ARG A 189 -25.50 -8.72 10.47
CA ARG A 189 -26.43 -9.03 11.58
C ARG A 189 -27.39 -10.19 11.31
N THR A 190 -27.55 -10.62 10.05
CA THR A 190 -28.32 -11.83 9.72
C THR A 190 -27.46 -13.10 9.63
N GLY A 191 -26.24 -13.09 10.17
CA GLY A 191 -25.29 -14.22 10.07
C GLY A 191 -24.63 -14.38 8.70
N GLY A 192 -24.70 -13.36 7.83
CA GLY A 192 -24.05 -13.38 6.52
C GLY A 192 -22.53 -13.20 6.60
N SER A 193 -21.84 -13.39 5.47
CA SER A 193 -20.41 -13.08 5.36
C SER A 193 -20.14 -11.84 4.51
N LEU A 194 -19.00 -11.17 4.74
CA LEU A 194 -18.55 -9.99 4.00
C LEU A 194 -17.05 -10.07 3.67
N GLY A 195 -16.71 -10.07 2.38
CA GLY A 195 -15.33 -9.94 1.92
C GLY A 195 -14.87 -8.49 1.86
N ILE A 196 -13.75 -8.19 2.51
CA ILE A 196 -13.11 -6.88 2.55
C ILE A 196 -11.65 -7.00 2.11
N LEU A 197 -11.25 -6.20 1.12
CA LEU A 197 -9.84 -6.08 0.74
C LEU A 197 -9.10 -5.18 1.73
N VAL A 198 -8.06 -5.70 2.38
CA VAL A 198 -7.41 -5.04 3.54
C VAL A 198 -5.96 -4.61 3.28
N ASP A 199 -5.40 -4.95 2.14
CA ASP A 199 -3.98 -4.81 1.81
C ASP A 199 -3.63 -3.55 1.00
N GLN A 200 -4.59 -2.65 0.75
CA GLN A 200 -4.32 -1.39 0.07
C GLN A 200 -4.00 -0.25 1.04
N ASN A 201 -3.37 0.81 0.50
CA ASN A 201 -3.00 1.98 1.27
C ASN A 201 -4.25 2.84 1.54
N ALA A 202 -4.54 3.08 2.82
CA ALA A 202 -5.71 3.86 3.26
C ALA A 202 -5.48 5.39 3.29
N GLY A 203 -4.28 5.86 2.93
CA GLY A 203 -3.94 7.29 2.85
C GLY A 203 -4.04 8.00 4.20
N TYR A 204 -4.55 9.24 4.21
CA TYR A 204 -4.64 10.07 5.43
C TYR A 204 -5.61 9.56 6.50
N ARG A 205 -6.46 8.60 6.13
CA ARG A 205 -7.48 8.06 7.03
C ARG A 205 -7.06 6.72 7.61
N GLY A 206 -5.95 6.11 7.22
CA GLY A 206 -5.55 4.84 7.82
C GLY A 206 -5.00 4.96 9.24
N VAL A 207 -4.90 3.83 9.91
CA VAL A 207 -4.03 3.64 11.08
C VAL A 207 -2.64 3.29 10.55
N TRP A 208 -1.60 3.95 11.03
CA TRP A 208 -0.23 3.59 10.66
C TRP A 208 0.21 2.39 11.48
N CYS A 209 0.21 1.21 10.86
CA CYS A 209 0.63 -0.02 11.51
C CYS A 209 1.81 -0.63 10.74
N PRO A 210 2.69 -1.38 11.42
CA PRO A 210 3.76 -2.12 10.74
C PRO A 210 3.19 -3.07 9.69
N LEU A 211 3.85 -3.15 8.55
CA LEU A 211 3.71 -4.21 7.56
C LEU A 211 5.11 -4.57 7.06
N PHE A 212 5.56 -5.77 7.39
CA PHE A 212 6.96 -6.21 7.31
C PHE A 212 7.91 -5.26 8.04
N GLY A 213 7.50 -4.75 9.20
CA GLY A 213 8.29 -3.83 10.03
C GLY A 213 8.31 -2.36 9.55
N LYS A 214 7.91 -2.03 8.32
CA LYS A 214 7.78 -0.63 7.87
C LYS A 214 6.35 -0.14 8.08
N LEU A 215 6.18 1.06 8.67
CA LEU A 215 4.85 1.63 8.91
C LEU A 215 4.08 1.85 7.60
N ALA A 216 2.84 1.38 7.55
CA ALA A 216 1.95 1.48 6.42
C ALA A 216 0.54 1.91 6.85
N SER A 217 -0.04 2.88 6.14
CA SER A 217 -1.40 3.35 6.41
C SER A 217 -2.44 2.30 6.02
N THR A 218 -3.19 1.81 7.00
CA THR A 218 -4.06 0.63 6.91
C THR A 218 -5.50 0.97 7.24
N SER A 219 -6.45 0.45 6.46
CA SER A 219 -7.87 0.66 6.69
C SER A 219 -8.32 -0.09 7.94
N ASN A 220 -8.98 0.59 8.87
CA ASN A 220 -9.55 -0.03 10.06
C ASN A 220 -10.97 -0.59 9.85
N LEU A 221 -11.44 -0.65 8.60
CA LEU A 221 -12.82 -0.98 8.27
C LEU A 221 -13.21 -2.38 8.74
N ALA A 222 -12.39 -3.40 8.47
CA ALA A 222 -12.70 -4.77 8.84
C ALA A 222 -12.79 -4.94 10.39
N PRO A 223 -11.79 -4.51 11.18
CA PRO A 223 -11.90 -4.52 12.63
C PRO A 223 -13.10 -3.72 13.18
N LEU A 224 -13.39 -2.55 12.60
CA LEU A 224 -14.53 -1.72 13.01
C LEU A 224 -15.87 -2.43 12.76
N MET A 225 -16.01 -3.11 11.62
CA MET A 225 -17.23 -3.85 11.31
C MET A 225 -17.36 -5.09 12.21
N ALA A 226 -16.26 -5.83 12.41
CA ALA A 226 -16.23 -6.98 13.31
C ALA A 226 -16.69 -6.61 14.72
N ALA A 227 -16.13 -5.55 15.30
CA ALA A 227 -16.51 -5.06 16.63
C ALA A 227 -17.98 -4.64 16.74
N ARG A 228 -18.59 -4.17 15.65
CA ARG A 228 -19.97 -3.69 15.64
C ARG A 228 -21.00 -4.76 15.32
N SER A 229 -20.61 -5.83 14.63
CA SER A 229 -21.51 -6.92 14.24
C SER A 229 -21.31 -8.18 15.06
N GLY A 230 -20.23 -8.28 15.85
CA GLY A 230 -19.81 -9.52 16.48
C GLY A 230 -19.30 -10.55 15.47
N ALA A 231 -18.79 -10.10 14.32
CA ALA A 231 -18.30 -11.00 13.28
C ALA A 231 -16.87 -11.48 13.60
N THR A 232 -16.62 -12.77 13.36
CA THR A 232 -15.27 -13.33 13.39
C THR A 232 -14.57 -13.00 12.06
N MET A 233 -13.32 -12.51 12.12
CA MET A 233 -12.55 -12.24 10.91
C MET A 233 -11.67 -13.43 10.57
N PHE A 234 -11.60 -13.81 9.29
CA PHE A 234 -10.75 -14.90 8.82
C PHE A 234 -9.85 -14.40 7.68
N PRO A 235 -8.52 -14.60 7.74
CA PRO A 235 -7.64 -14.47 6.59
C PRO A 235 -8.14 -15.38 5.46
N TYR A 236 -8.42 -14.80 4.29
CA TYR A 236 -9.03 -15.49 3.15
C TYR A 236 -8.38 -15.07 1.84
N PHE A 237 -7.56 -15.94 1.27
CA PHE A 237 -6.72 -15.58 0.12
C PHE A 237 -6.52 -16.73 -0.86
N VAL A 238 -6.14 -16.35 -2.07
CA VAL A 238 -5.88 -17.26 -3.17
C VAL A 238 -4.40 -17.29 -3.46
N ILE A 239 -3.84 -18.49 -3.62
CA ILE A 239 -2.48 -18.71 -4.11
C ILE A 239 -2.49 -19.47 -5.44
N THR A 240 -1.48 -19.23 -6.25
CA THR A 240 -1.25 -20.01 -7.48
C THR A 240 -0.53 -21.30 -7.09
N ALA A 241 -1.27 -22.41 -7.09
CA ALA A 241 -0.78 -23.74 -6.72
C ALA A 241 -0.10 -24.45 -7.91
N GLY A 242 -0.41 -24.06 -9.14
CA GLY A 242 0.20 -24.57 -10.35
C GLY A 242 -0.33 -23.89 -11.61
N PRO A 243 0.09 -24.35 -12.81
CA PRO A 243 -0.43 -23.81 -14.06
C PRO A 243 -1.96 -23.96 -14.13
N ALA A 244 -2.67 -22.83 -14.16
CA ALA A 244 -4.13 -22.79 -14.15
C ALA A 244 -4.78 -23.55 -12.96
N LYS A 245 -4.09 -23.63 -11.81
CA LYS A 245 -4.59 -24.25 -10.57
C LYS A 245 -4.41 -23.30 -9.41
N TRP A 246 -5.47 -23.11 -8.63
CA TRP A 246 -5.52 -22.19 -7.52
C TRP A 246 -5.91 -22.91 -6.25
N LYS A 247 -5.34 -22.46 -5.13
CA LYS A 247 -5.76 -22.91 -3.81
C LYS A 247 -6.28 -21.71 -3.03
N ILE A 248 -7.48 -21.85 -2.48
CA ILE A 248 -8.08 -20.90 -1.55
C ILE A 248 -7.74 -21.36 -0.14
N ILE A 249 -7.12 -20.47 0.63
CA ILE A 249 -6.68 -20.73 1.98
C ILE A 249 -7.51 -19.88 2.94
N ILE A 250 -8.08 -20.53 3.94
CA ILE A 250 -8.64 -19.94 5.15
C ILE A 250 -7.63 -20.23 6.27
N SER A 251 -7.27 -19.22 7.05
CA SER A 251 -6.40 -19.40 8.22
C SER A 251 -7.15 -19.11 9.52
N GLU A 252 -6.48 -19.38 10.64
CA GLU A 252 -7.01 -19.14 11.98
C GLU A 252 -7.66 -17.76 12.14
N PRO A 253 -8.77 -17.67 12.90
CA PRO A 253 -9.51 -16.43 13.03
C PRO A 253 -8.72 -15.34 13.75
N LEU A 254 -8.98 -14.11 13.34
CA LEU A 254 -8.60 -12.90 14.07
C LEU A 254 -9.85 -12.32 14.75
N GLU A 255 -9.86 -12.36 16.06
CA GLU A 255 -10.93 -11.79 16.87
C GLU A 255 -10.58 -10.40 17.41
N VAL A 256 -11.61 -9.56 17.59
CA VAL A 256 -11.49 -8.32 18.34
C VAL A 256 -11.51 -8.67 19.82
N SER A 257 -10.39 -8.47 20.51
CA SER A 257 -10.32 -8.84 21.92
C SER A 257 -11.14 -7.88 22.80
N PRO A 258 -11.76 -8.35 23.90
CA PRO A 258 -12.49 -7.47 24.82
C PRO A 258 -11.63 -6.32 25.35
N GLY A 259 -12.12 -5.09 25.25
CA GLY A 259 -11.39 -3.88 25.68
C GLY A 259 -10.27 -3.43 24.74
N GLU A 260 -10.00 -4.15 23.65
CA GLU A 260 -8.99 -3.78 22.65
C GLU A 260 -9.51 -2.62 21.77
N THR A 261 -8.60 -1.71 21.40
CA THR A 261 -8.93 -0.65 20.44
C THR A 261 -8.96 -1.18 19.00
N ILE A 262 -9.77 -0.56 18.15
CA ILE A 262 -9.85 -0.91 16.72
C ILE A 262 -8.49 -0.76 16.03
N GLU A 263 -7.69 0.22 16.44
CA GLU A 263 -6.32 0.46 15.98
C GLU A 263 -5.40 -0.73 16.30
N MET A 264 -5.49 -1.31 17.50
CA MET A 264 -4.71 -2.47 17.90
C MET A 264 -5.10 -3.73 17.11
N THR A 265 -6.40 -3.99 16.94
CA THR A 265 -6.85 -5.08 16.06
C THR A 265 -6.41 -4.84 14.61
N THR A 266 -6.38 -3.58 14.13
CA THR A 266 -5.86 -3.22 12.79
C THR A 266 -4.36 -3.54 12.67
N ALA A 267 -3.58 -3.32 13.72
CA ALA A 267 -2.17 -3.68 13.75
C ALA A 267 -1.96 -5.21 13.72
N ARG A 268 -2.74 -5.98 14.47
CA ARG A 268 -2.74 -7.45 14.42
C ARG A 268 -3.18 -7.98 13.06
N MET A 269 -4.17 -7.36 12.43
CA MET A 269 -4.62 -7.68 11.08
C MET A 269 -3.49 -7.57 10.06
N ASN A 270 -2.61 -6.57 10.16
CA ASN A 270 -1.44 -6.49 9.27
C ASN A 270 -0.47 -7.67 9.45
N LEU A 271 -0.31 -8.21 10.67
CA LEU A 271 0.50 -9.41 10.88
C LEU A 271 -0.10 -10.62 10.16
N GLU A 272 -1.43 -10.74 10.13
CA GLU A 272 -2.09 -11.77 9.32
C GLU A 272 -1.87 -11.54 7.82
N VAL A 273 -1.93 -10.30 7.34
CA VAL A 273 -1.59 -9.94 5.95
C VAL A 273 -0.14 -10.33 5.62
N GLU A 274 0.82 -10.12 6.53
CA GLU A 274 2.21 -10.57 6.34
C GLU A 274 2.31 -12.09 6.18
N LYS A 275 1.57 -12.86 6.98
CA LYS A 275 1.53 -14.33 6.85
C LYS A 275 0.93 -14.75 5.51
N MET A 276 -0.17 -14.11 5.08
CA MET A 276 -0.81 -14.37 3.79
C MET A 276 0.19 -14.14 2.64
N ILE A 277 0.85 -12.97 2.62
CA ILE A 277 1.86 -12.62 1.60
C ILE A 277 3.04 -13.59 1.66
N SER A 278 3.52 -13.94 2.86
CA SER A 278 4.65 -14.85 3.06
C SER A 278 4.36 -16.28 2.60
N ARG A 279 3.09 -16.71 2.62
CA ARG A 279 2.66 -18.03 2.14
C ARG A 279 2.87 -18.19 0.63
N SER A 280 2.70 -17.12 -0.16
CA SER A 280 3.05 -17.12 -1.58
C SER A 280 3.46 -15.72 -2.04
N PRO A 281 4.74 -15.34 -1.84
CA PRO A 281 5.19 -13.98 -2.12
C PRO A 281 4.95 -13.54 -3.56
N LYS A 282 5.10 -14.42 -4.56
CA LYS A 282 4.86 -14.11 -5.98
C LYS A 282 3.42 -13.68 -6.29
N ASP A 283 2.46 -14.08 -5.46
CA ASP A 283 1.04 -13.89 -5.73
C ASP A 283 0.51 -12.51 -5.31
N TRP A 284 1.17 -11.81 -4.39
CA TRP A 284 0.72 -10.49 -3.95
C TRP A 284 0.94 -9.41 -5.02
N PHE A 285 0.04 -8.43 -5.11
CA PHE A 285 0.05 -7.38 -6.12
C PHE A 285 1.12 -6.30 -5.85
N TRP A 286 2.40 -6.68 -6.02
CA TRP A 286 3.59 -5.83 -5.72
C TRP A 286 3.65 -4.52 -6.49
N VAL A 287 2.86 -4.35 -7.55
CA VAL A 287 2.81 -3.12 -8.35
C VAL A 287 1.93 -2.02 -7.72
N HIS A 288 1.28 -2.29 -6.59
CA HIS A 288 0.63 -1.26 -5.76
C HIS A 288 1.62 -0.66 -4.76
N ASN A 289 1.67 0.68 -4.66
CA ASN A 289 2.56 1.34 -3.70
C ASN A 289 1.98 1.31 -2.28
N ARG A 290 2.15 0.18 -1.59
CA ARG A 290 1.64 -0.07 -0.25
C ARG A 290 2.19 0.90 0.80
N TRP A 291 3.49 1.19 0.73
CA TRP A 291 4.22 2.09 1.63
C TRP A 291 4.39 3.50 1.05
N LYS A 292 3.45 3.95 0.21
CA LYS A 292 3.52 5.27 -0.42
C LYS A 292 3.62 6.37 0.64
N THR A 293 4.74 7.07 0.63
CA THR A 293 4.94 8.31 1.40
C THR A 293 3.93 9.36 0.94
N PRO A 294 3.12 9.92 1.86
CA PRO A 294 2.25 11.05 1.56
C PRO A 294 3.08 12.22 0.99
N LYS A 295 2.62 12.81 -0.13
CA LYS A 295 3.31 13.97 -0.74
C LYS A 295 3.40 15.17 0.21
N THR A 296 2.41 15.27 1.09
CA THR A 296 2.35 16.25 2.17
C THR A 296 2.00 15.48 3.43
N ARG A 297 2.42 16.00 4.59
CA ARG A 297 2.10 15.40 5.90
C ARG A 297 2.58 13.95 6.04
N PHE A 298 3.85 13.66 5.76
CA PHE A 298 4.42 12.30 5.98
C PHE A 298 4.87 12.06 7.43
N LEU A 299 4.82 13.08 8.28
CA LEU A 299 4.85 12.92 9.73
C LEU A 299 3.45 12.55 10.22
N ILE A 300 3.38 11.54 11.09
CA ILE A 300 2.14 10.83 11.40
C ILE A 300 1.48 11.31 12.69
N GLU A 301 2.15 12.18 13.46
CA GLU A 301 1.66 12.72 14.74
C GLU A 301 0.27 13.40 14.63
N LYS A 302 0.02 14.15 13.56
CA LYS A 302 -1.27 14.85 13.33
C LYS A 302 -2.39 13.95 12.80
N TYR A 303 -2.12 12.67 12.51
CA TYR A 303 -3.13 11.79 11.97
C TYR A 303 -4.11 11.40 13.07
N ARG A 304 -5.42 11.57 12.81
CA ARG A 304 -6.48 11.27 13.78
C ARG A 304 -6.38 9.87 14.41
N ARG A 305 -5.94 8.87 13.63
CA ARG A 305 -5.81 7.48 14.07
C ARG A 305 -4.38 7.11 14.50
N GLY A 306 -3.44 8.05 14.36
CA GLY A 306 -2.04 7.88 14.76
C GLY A 306 -1.39 6.63 14.17
N PHE A 307 -0.45 6.08 14.94
CA PHE A 307 0.17 4.79 14.70
C PHE A 307 -0.17 3.81 15.82
N CYS A 308 -0.10 2.52 15.53
CA CYS A 308 -0.32 1.47 16.52
C CYS A 308 0.62 0.29 16.24
N LEU A 309 1.28 -0.20 17.29
CA LEU A 309 2.17 -1.36 17.22
C LEU A 309 1.46 -2.59 17.80
N PRO A 310 1.61 -3.78 17.19
CA PRO A 310 1.15 -5.02 17.80
C PRO A 310 1.81 -5.28 19.16
N PRO A 311 1.20 -6.04 20.09
CA PRO A 311 1.63 -6.11 21.49
C PRO A 311 3.07 -6.58 21.73
N LYS A 312 3.65 -7.35 20.80
CA LYS A 312 5.01 -7.91 20.91
C LYS A 312 6.08 -7.10 20.16
N MET A 313 5.69 -6.05 19.43
CA MET A 313 6.60 -5.26 18.62
C MET A 313 6.94 -3.94 19.31
N LYS A 314 8.21 -3.59 19.32
CA LYS A 314 8.72 -2.34 19.87
C LYS A 314 9.09 -1.37 18.73
N ILE A 315 9.37 -0.12 19.09
CA ILE A 315 9.76 0.92 18.12
C ILE A 315 11.08 0.55 17.44
N GLU A 316 11.99 -0.10 18.18
CA GLU A 316 13.32 -0.49 17.69
C GLU A 316 13.25 -1.60 16.62
N ASP A 317 12.15 -2.36 16.59
CA ASP A 317 11.90 -3.40 15.60
C ASP A 317 11.44 -2.81 14.25
N LEU A 318 11.07 -1.53 14.21
CA LEU A 318 10.59 -0.88 13.01
C LEU A 318 11.72 -0.65 12.02
N GLN A 319 11.42 -0.93 10.75
CA GLN A 319 12.23 -0.38 9.67
C GLN A 319 12.17 1.13 9.71
N SER A 320 13.35 1.72 9.61
CA SER A 320 13.50 3.16 9.74
C SER A 320 12.90 3.92 8.55
N PHE A 321 12.43 5.12 8.86
CA PHE A 321 12.11 6.15 7.89
C PHE A 321 13.22 7.19 7.88
N ASN A 322 14.08 7.11 6.86
CA ASN A 322 15.31 7.89 6.79
C ASN A 322 15.02 9.27 6.20
N ILE A 323 15.23 10.31 7.01
CA ILE A 323 15.01 11.72 6.67
C ILE A 323 16.38 12.38 6.49
N LEU A 324 16.64 12.90 5.30
CA LEU A 324 17.76 13.81 5.07
C LEU A 324 17.29 15.25 5.29
N ILE A 325 17.96 16.00 6.16
CA ILE A 325 17.76 17.45 6.27
C ILE A 325 19.01 18.11 5.67
N ILE A 326 18.81 18.93 4.63
CA ILE A 326 19.89 19.75 4.07
C ILE A 326 19.90 21.06 4.85
N ALA A 327 20.90 21.18 5.73
CA ALA A 327 21.02 22.30 6.66
C ALA A 327 21.34 23.61 5.93
N PRO A 328 21.00 24.75 6.54
CA PRO A 328 21.47 26.06 6.09
C PRO A 328 23.00 26.12 6.02
N ARG A 329 23.53 27.02 5.18
CA ARG A 329 24.98 27.24 5.10
C ARG A 329 25.54 28.11 6.23
N SER A 330 24.70 28.98 6.80
CA SER A 330 25.09 29.85 7.93
C SER A 330 24.96 29.10 9.25
N ASN A 331 25.97 29.23 10.12
CA ASN A 331 25.97 28.65 11.46
C ASN A 331 24.80 29.18 12.31
N ASP A 332 24.49 30.47 12.20
CA ASP A 332 23.40 31.08 12.97
C ASP A 332 22.04 30.53 12.53
N HIS A 333 21.85 30.33 11.23
CA HIS A 333 20.64 29.68 10.69
C HIS A 333 20.53 28.22 11.13
N CYS A 334 21.64 27.48 11.21
CA CYS A 334 21.65 26.14 11.79
C CYS A 334 21.12 26.14 13.23
N LYS A 335 21.61 27.06 14.07
CA LYS A 335 21.14 27.20 15.46
C LYS A 335 19.65 27.56 15.54
N ILE A 336 19.17 28.48 14.69
CA ILE A 336 17.75 28.87 14.61
C ILE A 336 16.87 27.68 14.23
N SER A 337 17.34 26.82 13.32
CA SER A 337 16.58 25.67 12.82
C SER A 337 16.58 24.44 13.75
N LEU A 338 17.47 24.39 14.75
CA LEU A 338 17.65 23.24 15.65
C LEU A 338 16.36 22.82 16.37
N PRO A 339 15.56 23.72 16.97
CA PRO A 339 14.28 23.35 17.59
C PRO A 339 13.33 22.66 16.59
N THR A 340 13.31 23.10 15.34
CA THR A 340 12.50 22.50 14.28
C THR A 340 12.96 21.08 13.96
N VAL A 341 14.27 20.79 13.94
CA VAL A 341 14.78 19.42 13.75
C VAL A 341 14.25 18.47 14.83
N ARG A 342 14.22 18.91 16.09
CA ARG A 342 13.66 18.12 17.20
C ARG A 342 12.16 17.87 17.03
N ILE A 343 11.42 18.86 16.55
CA ILE A 343 9.98 18.72 16.25
C ILE A 343 9.75 17.71 15.11
N ILE A 344 10.58 17.75 14.06
CA ILE A 344 10.51 16.80 12.95
C ILE A 344 10.81 15.38 13.43
N ALA A 345 11.83 15.20 14.28
CA ALA A 345 12.20 13.90 14.85
C ALA A 345 11.05 13.24 15.60
N LYS A 346 10.28 14.02 16.36
CA LYS A 346 9.13 13.55 17.14
C LYS A 346 7.89 13.27 16.29
N GLY A 347 7.86 13.74 15.04
CA GLY A 347 6.69 13.62 14.16
C GLY A 347 6.33 12.18 13.76
N ARG A 348 7.24 11.22 13.94
CA ARG A 348 6.98 9.78 13.76
C ARG A 348 7.98 8.93 14.57
N PRO A 349 7.58 7.75 15.07
CA PRO A 349 8.40 6.94 15.98
C PRO A 349 9.61 6.27 15.29
N ASP A 350 9.53 6.02 13.99
CA ASP A 350 10.55 5.35 13.18
C ASP A 350 11.46 6.32 12.41
N ALA A 351 11.44 7.62 12.72
CA ALA A 351 12.29 8.62 12.06
C ALA A 351 13.77 8.41 12.40
N LYS A 352 14.61 8.45 11.37
CA LYS A 352 16.07 8.56 11.49
C LYS A 352 16.55 9.80 10.75
N ILE A 353 17.05 10.79 11.48
CA ILE A 353 17.50 12.05 10.89
C ILE A 353 18.99 11.99 10.58
N THR A 354 19.32 12.31 9.34
CA THR A 354 20.68 12.64 8.91
C THR A 354 20.72 14.10 8.46
N ILE A 355 21.74 14.84 8.92
CA ILE A 355 21.97 16.22 8.49
C ILE A 355 23.06 16.23 7.41
N LEU A 356 22.81 16.94 6.30
CA LEU A 356 23.84 17.33 5.33
C LEU A 356 24.18 18.80 5.56
N GLY A 357 25.39 19.09 6.05
CA GLY A 357 25.78 20.46 6.43
C GLY A 357 27.29 20.65 6.55
N ASN A 358 27.71 21.91 6.68
CA ASN A 358 29.14 22.28 6.73
C ASN A 358 29.74 22.27 8.15
N ASP A 359 28.91 22.39 9.19
CA ASP A 359 29.35 22.46 10.59
C ASP A 359 28.70 21.34 11.39
N SER A 360 29.45 20.27 11.67
CA SER A 360 28.96 19.13 12.45
C SER A 360 28.72 19.49 13.92
N LYS A 361 29.40 20.51 14.46
CA LYS A 361 29.41 20.81 15.90
C LYS A 361 28.05 21.26 16.42
N VAL A 362 27.27 21.96 15.59
CA VAL A 362 25.90 22.38 15.94
C VAL A 362 24.99 21.17 16.16
N TRP A 363 25.24 20.09 15.41
CA TRP A 363 24.38 18.93 15.32
C TRP A 363 24.83 17.77 16.22
N GLU A 364 26.13 17.71 16.57
CA GLU A 364 26.71 16.71 17.48
C GLU A 364 26.00 16.63 18.84
N ASN A 365 25.43 17.75 19.31
CA ASN A 365 24.71 17.84 20.58
C ASN A 365 23.18 17.68 20.44
N VAL A 366 22.68 17.22 19.29
CA VAL A 366 21.25 16.97 19.06
C VAL A 366 21.01 15.45 19.10
N PRO A 367 20.48 14.89 20.20
CA PRO A 367 20.31 13.44 20.36
C PRO A 367 19.47 12.79 19.26
N GLU A 368 18.54 13.55 18.66
CA GLU A 368 17.68 13.09 17.59
C GLU A 368 18.38 12.98 16.22
N VAL A 369 19.55 13.61 16.05
CA VAL A 369 20.36 13.52 14.84
C VAL A 369 21.29 12.32 14.94
N GLN A 370 21.12 11.36 14.04
CA GLN A 370 21.91 10.12 14.08
C GLN A 370 23.23 10.22 13.35
N LYS A 371 23.26 11.03 12.30
CA LYS A 371 24.43 11.18 11.45
C LYS A 371 24.50 12.58 10.89
N CYS A 372 25.71 13.13 10.82
CA CYS A 372 26.02 14.30 10.02
C CYS A 372 26.92 13.89 8.86
N ILE A 373 26.61 14.38 7.68
CA ILE A 373 27.41 14.23 6.47
C ILE A 373 27.94 15.63 6.12
N GLU A 374 29.26 15.73 5.95
CA GLU A 374 29.87 16.98 5.53
C GLU A 374 29.44 17.33 4.10
N ARG A 375 28.94 18.55 3.93
CA ARG A 375 28.48 19.02 2.63
C ARG A 375 29.67 19.55 1.83
N PRO A 376 29.91 19.04 0.60
CA PRO A 376 31.12 19.36 -0.15
C PRO A 376 31.14 20.82 -0.57
N ASN A 377 32.32 21.45 -0.45
CA ASN A 377 32.51 22.80 -0.95
C ASN A 377 32.67 22.77 -2.48
N ILE A 378 31.58 23.05 -3.21
CA ILE A 378 31.48 23.00 -4.68
C ILE A 378 32.38 24.06 -5.35
N ALA A 379 32.78 25.12 -4.65
CA ALA A 379 33.74 26.11 -5.17
C ALA A 379 35.13 25.51 -5.43
N LYS A 380 35.42 24.32 -4.87
CA LYS A 380 36.63 23.55 -5.20
C LYS A 380 36.34 22.65 -6.42
N PRO A 381 37.06 22.78 -7.55
CA PRO A 381 36.81 22.02 -8.78
C PRO A 381 36.81 20.49 -8.58
N GLN A 382 37.59 20.00 -7.62
CA GLN A 382 37.73 18.60 -7.25
C GLN A 382 36.42 17.99 -6.70
N ASN A 383 35.54 18.83 -6.15
CA ASN A 383 34.29 18.43 -5.50
C ASN A 383 33.06 18.58 -6.41
N ALA A 384 33.23 19.00 -7.67
CA ALA A 384 32.12 19.25 -8.59
C ALA A 384 31.26 17.99 -8.86
N ASN A 385 31.88 16.80 -8.74
CA ASN A 385 31.25 15.49 -8.89
C ASN A 385 31.09 14.73 -7.56
N ALA A 386 31.31 15.37 -6.41
CA ALA A 386 31.13 14.72 -5.12
C ALA A 386 29.65 14.36 -4.90
N ASP A 387 29.39 13.11 -4.56
CA ASP A 387 28.07 12.64 -4.11
C ASP A 387 28.16 12.31 -2.61
N PRO A 388 27.95 13.30 -1.74
CA PRO A 388 28.07 13.12 -0.29
C PRO A 388 26.93 12.24 0.26
N ILE A 389 25.82 12.14 -0.46
CA ILE A 389 24.66 11.32 -0.11
C ILE A 389 24.96 9.85 -0.43
N GLY A 390 25.67 9.58 -1.52
CA GLY A 390 26.16 8.26 -1.89
C GLY A 390 25.04 7.21 -1.96
N ASN A 391 25.33 5.98 -1.49
CA ASN A 391 24.37 4.87 -1.49
C ASN A 391 23.40 4.88 -0.28
N HIS A 392 23.21 6.02 0.39
CA HIS A 392 22.27 6.10 1.50
C HIS A 392 20.81 6.10 0.99
N ASN A 393 20.01 5.14 1.46
CA ASN A 393 18.58 5.07 1.14
C ASN A 393 17.79 6.04 2.02
N PHE A 394 17.51 7.24 1.51
CA PHE A 394 16.61 8.20 2.14
C PHE A 394 15.18 8.07 1.60
N ASP A 395 14.19 8.13 2.50
CA ASP A 395 12.78 8.14 2.12
C ASP A 395 12.33 9.55 1.70
N VAL A 396 12.90 10.60 2.32
CA VAL A 396 12.59 12.02 2.05
C VAL A 396 13.82 12.91 2.25
N ALA A 397 13.84 14.05 1.56
CA ALA A 397 14.73 15.17 1.84
C ALA A 397 13.93 16.42 2.23
N ILE A 398 14.38 17.11 3.27
CA ILE A 398 13.82 18.36 3.78
C ILE A 398 14.88 19.45 3.59
N LEU A 399 14.56 20.44 2.76
CA LEU A 399 15.46 21.54 2.41
C LEU A 399 15.22 22.70 3.36
N PHE A 400 16.13 22.92 4.31
CA PHE A 400 16.18 24.16 5.08
C PHE A 400 16.91 25.26 4.30
N ASP A 401 17.85 24.86 3.45
CA ASP A 401 18.47 25.70 2.42
C ASP A 401 17.59 25.73 1.15
N SER A 402 17.06 26.91 0.79
CA SER A 402 16.20 27.11 -0.38
C SER A 402 16.97 27.31 -1.69
N SER A 403 18.30 27.20 -1.68
CA SER A 403 19.14 27.31 -2.89
C SER A 403 18.84 26.21 -3.92
N GLN A 404 19.12 26.52 -5.19
CA GLN A 404 19.02 25.54 -6.27
C GLN A 404 19.99 24.37 -6.04
N GLU A 405 21.17 24.64 -5.49
CA GLU A 405 22.20 23.65 -5.17
C GLU A 405 21.69 22.59 -4.19
N ALA A 406 21.02 23.00 -3.11
CA ALA A 406 20.46 22.07 -2.12
C ALA A 406 19.43 21.13 -2.77
N ALA A 407 18.56 21.66 -3.63
CA ALA A 407 17.59 20.84 -4.33
C ALA A 407 18.24 19.87 -5.33
N LEU A 408 19.32 20.29 -6.00
CA LEU A 408 20.11 19.45 -6.89
C LEU A 408 20.86 18.34 -6.16
N GLU A 409 21.42 18.62 -4.98
CA GLU A 409 22.08 17.62 -4.14
C GLU A 409 21.11 16.49 -3.78
N ALA A 410 19.93 16.82 -3.24
CA ALA A 410 18.91 15.81 -2.96
C ALA A 410 18.47 15.03 -4.21
N LYS A 411 18.35 15.70 -5.36
CA LYS A 411 17.94 15.06 -6.61
C LYS A 411 19.01 14.11 -7.15
N ARG A 412 20.29 14.50 -7.09
CA ARG A 412 21.44 13.68 -7.49
C ARG A 412 21.57 12.45 -6.60
N GLY A 413 21.32 12.59 -5.31
CA GLY A 413 21.24 11.48 -4.35
C GLY A 413 20.06 10.53 -4.57
N GLY A 414 19.25 10.72 -5.61
CA GLY A 414 18.16 9.80 -5.97
C GLY A 414 16.99 9.77 -4.98
N ILE A 415 16.86 10.78 -4.12
CA ILE A 415 15.85 10.82 -3.06
C ILE A 415 14.46 10.95 -3.70
N PRO A 416 13.50 10.07 -3.36
CA PRO A 416 12.24 9.97 -4.11
C PRO A 416 11.23 11.08 -3.80
N HIS A 417 11.43 11.83 -2.72
CA HIS A 417 10.54 12.90 -2.30
C HIS A 417 11.31 14.05 -1.64
N ILE A 418 11.23 15.24 -2.23
CA ILE A 418 11.96 16.44 -1.78
C ILE A 418 10.96 17.52 -1.37
N VAL A 419 11.15 18.12 -0.20
CA VAL A 419 10.31 19.18 0.35
C VAL A 419 11.14 20.41 0.68
N GLY A 420 10.63 21.59 0.34
CA GLY A 420 11.28 22.84 0.68
C GLY A 420 10.54 24.05 0.11
N TYR A 421 11.09 25.23 0.41
CA TYR A 421 10.63 26.45 -0.22
C TYR A 421 10.99 26.47 -1.70
N SER A 422 10.01 26.80 -2.54
CA SER A 422 10.18 26.82 -3.99
C SER A 422 10.35 28.24 -4.52
N ASN A 423 11.26 28.40 -5.48
CA ASN A 423 11.48 29.60 -6.26
C ASN A 423 11.65 29.24 -7.75
N ASN A 424 11.90 30.25 -8.59
CA ASN A 424 12.04 30.07 -10.04
C ASN A 424 13.21 29.13 -10.42
N GLU A 425 14.23 29.00 -9.57
CA GLU A 425 15.45 28.25 -9.87
C GLU A 425 15.36 26.79 -9.40
N ASN A 426 14.70 26.52 -8.28
CA ASN A 426 14.72 25.21 -7.61
C ASN A 426 13.41 24.39 -7.79
N SER A 427 12.29 25.03 -8.16
CA SER A 427 10.94 24.43 -8.11
C SER A 427 10.82 23.12 -8.87
N ARG A 428 11.50 22.98 -10.02
CA ARG A 428 11.53 21.76 -10.85
C ARG A 428 12.09 20.52 -10.14
N PHE A 429 12.82 20.69 -9.03
CA PHE A 429 13.44 19.62 -8.26
C PHE A 429 12.66 19.26 -6.99
N ILE A 430 11.69 20.09 -6.58
CA ILE A 430 10.96 19.94 -5.32
C ILE A 430 9.57 19.34 -5.60
N ASP A 431 9.24 18.25 -4.89
CA ASP A 431 7.96 17.55 -5.02
C ASP A 431 6.85 18.19 -4.19
N HIS A 432 7.20 18.72 -3.01
CA HIS A 432 6.31 19.46 -2.11
C HIS A 432 6.85 20.87 -1.94
N GLN A 433 6.27 21.78 -2.72
CA GLN A 433 6.66 23.17 -2.83
C GLN A 433 5.92 24.00 -1.77
N ILE A 434 6.68 24.78 -1.01
CA ILE A 434 6.17 25.69 0.01
C ILE A 434 6.44 27.12 -0.45
N THR A 435 5.47 28.02 -0.28
CA THR A 435 5.65 29.45 -0.51
C THR A 435 6.40 30.07 0.67
N GLN A 436 7.48 30.80 0.39
CA GLN A 436 8.25 31.47 1.43
C GLN A 436 7.51 32.73 1.89
N GLU A 437 7.18 32.77 3.18
CA GLU A 437 6.48 33.87 3.84
C GLU A 437 7.36 34.58 4.89
N ASN A 438 8.40 33.89 5.41
CA ASN A 438 9.25 34.36 6.51
C ASN A 438 10.73 34.42 6.08
N SER A 439 11.54 35.15 6.84
CA SER A 439 13.00 35.21 6.65
C SER A 439 13.67 33.94 7.21
N PRO A 440 14.73 33.39 6.58
CA PRO A 440 15.55 32.31 7.16
C PRO A 440 16.23 32.65 8.49
N GLU A 441 16.25 33.92 8.86
CA GLU A 441 16.71 34.44 10.16
C GLU A 441 15.68 34.24 11.28
N GLU A 442 14.44 33.85 10.93
CA GLU A 442 13.36 33.65 11.87
C GLU A 442 13.05 32.16 12.08
N PRO A 443 12.78 31.70 13.31
CA PRO A 443 12.31 30.34 13.56
C PRO A 443 11.05 29.97 12.78
N ALA A 444 10.20 30.95 12.47
CA ALA A 444 8.96 30.79 11.72
C ALA A 444 9.19 30.23 10.30
N TYR A 445 10.34 30.48 9.69
CA TYR A 445 10.71 29.90 8.39
C TYR A 445 10.82 28.37 8.48
N TYR A 446 11.62 27.85 9.40
CA TYR A 446 11.81 26.39 9.53
C TYR A 446 10.55 25.71 10.07
N ASN A 447 9.86 26.34 11.01
CA ASN A 447 8.61 25.85 11.58
C ASN A 447 7.52 25.66 10.52
N ARG A 448 7.43 26.57 9.55
CA ARG A 448 6.48 26.43 8.45
C ARG A 448 6.77 25.21 7.57
N ILE A 449 8.04 24.87 7.38
CA ILE A 449 8.43 23.62 6.70
C ILE A 449 7.91 22.42 7.49
N ALA A 450 8.20 22.35 8.80
CA ALA A 450 7.75 21.27 9.68
C ALA A 450 6.21 21.12 9.72
N GLU A 451 5.47 22.23 9.79
CA GLU A 451 4.01 22.23 9.73
C GLU A 451 3.48 21.62 8.43
N SER A 452 4.07 22.00 7.29
CA SER A 452 3.65 21.53 5.97
C SER A 452 3.80 20.01 5.83
N ILE A 453 4.81 19.43 6.49
CA ILE A 453 5.09 17.99 6.49
C ILE A 453 4.44 17.25 7.67
N GLY A 454 3.59 17.94 8.44
CA GLY A 454 2.67 17.31 9.39
C GLY A 454 3.11 17.31 10.86
N SER A 455 4.18 18.03 11.23
CA SER A 455 4.56 18.19 12.63
C SER A 455 3.51 18.93 13.43
N LYS A 456 3.34 18.58 14.72
CA LYS A 456 2.64 19.41 15.69
C LYS A 456 3.59 20.47 16.23
N MET A 457 3.21 21.74 16.11
CA MET A 457 3.97 22.83 16.71
C MET A 457 3.62 22.92 18.21
N PRO A 458 4.59 23.26 19.07
CA PRO A 458 4.38 23.43 20.49
C PRO A 458 3.41 24.57 20.82
#